data_AF-A0AAE1TF06-F1
#
_entry.id   AF-A0AAE1TF06-F1
#
_cell.length_a   1.000
_cell.length_b   1.000
_cell.length_c   1.000
_cell.angle_alpha   90.00
_cell.angle_beta   90.00
_cell.angle_gamma   90.00
#
_symmetry.space_group_name_H-M   'P 1'
#
loop_
_entity.id
_entity.type
_entity.pdbx_description
1 polymer ?
#
loop_
_entity_poly.entity_id
_entity_poly.type
_entity_poly.pdbx_seq_one_letter_code
_entity_poly.pdbx_strand_id
1 'polypeptide(L)'
;MLAGNSLLPQHLVIPPVTTVQGGCYHPSKRKRTRLHSNRLQPMMSLNQTPQPSNSNSSTINSLTKLLWGQSLPPGLLIATVRTAWNSTWRLMMSQLAPSDPSGGYSRPASKFRASRLSVSSPSRLHLYVGLPCPWAHRTLIVRALKGLEEAVPVSVASPGLDGSWEFKYVRGREKDKLNPTLDKANGCKTLKEVYRLRNGGYDGRSSVPMLWDGDKRDVLCNESYDIIELFNSELNGFASNPNLDLSPPELKGKIREWYQIIYPNVNNGVYRCGFAQSQEAYDRAVNELFNTLDKLEDHLGGSRYLCGDSLTLVDVCLFTTLIRFDLVYNGIFKCTKRKLLEYPNLYAYMRDIYQIPKVAETCNFTEIMDGYYKILFPLNPGSIRPIMPSGYDPQVLCRPHGRESISTKDHALT
;
A
#
# COMPACT_ATOMS: atom_id res chain seq x y z
N MET A 1 -7.78 -3.97 -57.84
CA MET A 1 -9.09 -3.73 -57.21
C MET A 1 -9.45 -4.99 -56.46
N LEU A 2 -9.33 -4.95 -55.13
CA LEU A 2 -9.68 -6.02 -54.20
C LEU A 2 -10.78 -5.49 -53.26
N ALA A 3 -11.49 -6.45 -52.64
CA ALA A 3 -12.51 -6.34 -51.59
C ALA A 3 -13.98 -6.28 -52.09
N GLY A 4 -14.93 -6.99 -51.47
CA GLY A 4 -14.83 -7.79 -50.25
C GLY A 4 -16.15 -8.47 -49.92
N ASN A 5 -16.06 -9.71 -49.44
CA ASN A 5 -17.15 -10.41 -48.77
C ASN A 5 -17.19 -10.02 -47.30
N SER A 6 -18.38 -9.68 -46.83
CA SER A 6 -18.74 -9.38 -45.45
C SER A 6 -18.81 -10.66 -44.61
N LEU A 7 -18.07 -10.71 -43.50
CA LEU A 7 -18.38 -11.59 -42.37
C LEU A 7 -18.22 -10.80 -41.07
N LEU A 8 -19.32 -10.77 -40.31
CA LEU A 8 -19.47 -10.17 -38.98
C LEU A 8 -18.60 -10.91 -37.95
N PRO A 9 -18.01 -10.21 -36.96
CA PRO A 9 -17.29 -10.87 -35.87
C PRO A 9 -18.25 -11.43 -34.82
N GLN A 10 -18.08 -12.72 -34.53
CA GLN A 10 -18.76 -13.45 -33.47
C GLN A 10 -18.25 -12.99 -32.09
N HIS A 11 -19.18 -12.78 -31.16
CA HIS A 11 -18.91 -12.51 -29.76
C HIS A 11 -18.10 -13.65 -29.12
N LEU A 12 -16.92 -13.34 -28.57
CA LEU A 12 -16.13 -14.29 -27.80
C LEU A 12 -16.69 -14.39 -26.37
N VAL A 13 -17.41 -15.46 -26.09
CA VAL A 13 -17.83 -15.89 -24.75
C VAL A 13 -16.65 -16.60 -24.09
N ILE A 14 -16.21 -16.12 -22.93
CA ILE A 14 -15.18 -16.77 -22.10
C ILE A 14 -15.81 -18.03 -21.45
N PRO A 15 -15.26 -19.25 -21.62
CA PRO A 15 -15.83 -20.45 -21.02
C PRO A 15 -15.54 -20.53 -19.50
N PRO A 16 -16.42 -21.17 -18.72
CA PRO A 16 -16.22 -21.35 -17.28
C PRO A 16 -15.08 -22.35 -17.01
N VAL A 17 -14.23 -22.01 -16.04
CA VAL A 17 -13.11 -22.85 -15.61
C VAL A 17 -13.64 -24.07 -14.84
N THR A 18 -13.43 -25.25 -15.42
CA THR A 18 -13.59 -26.55 -14.78
C THR A 18 -12.60 -26.72 -13.63
N THR A 19 -13.12 -27.10 -12.47
CA THR A 19 -12.39 -27.37 -11.23
C THR A 19 -11.46 -28.57 -11.42
N VAL A 20 -10.14 -28.36 -11.45
CA VAL A 20 -9.16 -29.42 -11.29
C VAL A 20 -8.80 -29.51 -9.82
N GLN A 21 -9.27 -30.58 -9.16
CA GLN A 21 -8.86 -30.94 -7.80
C GLN A 21 -7.38 -31.36 -7.80
N GLY A 22 -6.51 -30.48 -7.29
CA GLY A 22 -5.14 -30.80 -6.89
C GLY A 22 -5.09 -31.10 -5.40
N GLY A 23 -4.67 -32.32 -5.04
CA GLY A 23 -4.82 -32.93 -3.72
C GLY A 23 -4.17 -32.20 -2.54
N CYS A 24 -4.92 -32.13 -1.45
CA CYS A 24 -4.43 -31.74 -0.13
C CYS A 24 -3.65 -32.87 0.56
N TYR A 25 -2.51 -32.51 1.12
CA TYR A 25 -1.70 -33.35 2.02
C TYR A 25 -2.45 -33.59 3.35
N HIS A 26 -2.61 -34.86 3.74
CA HIS A 26 -3.11 -35.27 5.06
C HIS A 26 -2.01 -35.22 6.12
N PRO A 27 -2.24 -34.64 7.32
CA PRO A 27 -1.36 -34.85 8.47
C PRO A 27 -1.77 -36.10 9.28
N SER A 28 -0.76 -36.88 9.66
CA SER A 28 -0.91 -38.11 10.45
C SER A 28 -1.29 -37.83 11.91
N LYS A 29 -2.14 -38.72 12.45
CA LYS A 29 -2.65 -38.73 13.83
C LYS A 29 -1.52 -38.93 14.85
N ARG A 30 -1.48 -38.12 15.91
CA ARG A 30 -0.89 -38.52 17.21
C ARG A 30 -1.70 -38.06 18.42
N LYS A 31 -2.26 -39.10 19.08
CA LYS A 31 -2.63 -39.34 20.48
C LYS A 31 -3.04 -38.18 21.40
N ARG A 32 -4.29 -38.30 21.88
CA ARG A 32 -4.85 -37.71 23.11
C ARG A 32 -4.04 -38.14 24.34
N THR A 33 -3.71 -37.20 25.21
CA THR A 33 -3.31 -37.44 26.60
C THR A 33 -4.19 -36.59 27.53
N ARG A 34 -4.59 -37.21 28.65
CA ARG A 34 -5.59 -36.76 29.62
C ARG A 34 -5.22 -35.44 30.29
N LEU A 35 -6.23 -34.58 30.51
CA LEU A 35 -6.17 -33.45 31.43
C LEU A 35 -6.20 -33.95 32.88
N HIS A 36 -5.20 -33.56 33.67
CA HIS A 36 -5.26 -33.58 35.13
C HIS A 36 -5.29 -32.14 35.63
N SER A 37 -6.33 -31.84 36.40
CA SER A 37 -6.49 -30.60 37.15
C SER A 37 -5.47 -30.56 38.28
N ASN A 38 -4.61 -29.55 38.30
CA ASN A 38 -3.84 -29.18 39.50
C ASN A 38 -3.84 -27.66 39.63
N ARG A 39 -4.37 -27.18 40.76
CA ARG A 39 -4.30 -25.79 41.21
C ARG A 39 -2.82 -25.41 41.37
N LEU A 40 -2.39 -24.35 40.69
CA LEU A 40 -1.08 -23.74 40.91
C LEU A 40 -1.24 -22.46 41.74
N GLN A 41 -0.69 -22.46 42.95
CA GLN A 41 -0.39 -21.25 43.71
C GLN A 41 0.94 -20.66 43.22
N PRO A 42 1.13 -19.34 43.19
CA PRO A 42 2.40 -18.74 42.80
C PRO A 42 3.39 -18.76 43.97
N MET A 43 4.45 -19.57 43.86
CA MET A 43 5.68 -19.38 44.65
C MET A 43 6.66 -18.52 43.85
N MET A 44 7.09 -17.41 44.46
CA MET A 44 8.30 -16.70 44.03
C MET A 44 9.52 -17.54 44.42
N SER A 45 10.38 -17.84 43.46
CA SER A 45 11.75 -18.32 43.71
C SER A 45 12.71 -17.52 42.86
N LEU A 46 13.45 -16.63 43.51
CA LEU A 46 14.67 -16.00 42.99
C LEU A 46 15.75 -17.08 42.94
N ASN A 47 16.21 -17.45 41.73
CA ASN A 47 17.56 -17.94 41.54
C ASN A 47 18.10 -17.41 40.22
N GLN A 48 19.13 -16.58 40.34
CA GLN A 48 19.86 -15.93 39.26
C GLN A 48 20.91 -16.88 38.69
N THR A 49 20.97 -16.97 37.37
CA THR A 49 22.18 -17.38 36.63
C THR A 49 22.62 -16.19 35.77
N PRO A 50 23.92 -15.90 35.61
CA PRO A 50 24.38 -14.63 35.08
C PRO A 50 24.22 -14.57 33.55
N GLN A 51 23.61 -13.49 33.07
CA GLN A 51 23.52 -13.09 31.66
C GLN A 51 24.26 -11.76 31.46
N PRO A 52 24.77 -11.48 30.25
CA PRO A 52 25.83 -10.53 30.01
C PRO A 52 25.41 -9.07 30.23
N SER A 53 26.38 -8.23 30.57
CA SER A 53 26.25 -6.82 30.91
C SER A 53 25.60 -5.98 29.81
N ASN A 54 24.31 -5.66 30.00
CA ASN A 54 23.59 -4.66 29.21
C ASN A 54 23.92 -3.25 29.71
N SER A 55 24.87 -2.58 29.04
CA SER A 55 25.26 -1.18 29.28
C SER A 55 24.11 -0.16 29.12
N ASN A 56 23.02 -0.51 28.42
CA ASN A 56 21.85 0.37 28.26
C ASN A 56 20.95 0.43 29.52
N SER A 57 21.00 -0.59 30.38
CA SER A 57 20.17 -0.64 31.59
C SER A 57 20.67 0.32 32.67
N SER A 58 21.98 0.54 32.77
CA SER A 58 22.58 1.40 33.78
C SER A 58 22.33 2.88 33.50
N THR A 59 22.37 3.29 32.22
CA THR A 59 22.15 4.70 31.81
C THR A 59 20.69 5.11 32.02
N ILE A 60 19.73 4.25 31.62
CA ILE A 60 18.30 4.50 31.85
C ILE A 60 18.00 4.51 33.34
N ASN A 61 18.55 3.58 34.13
CA ASN A 61 18.34 3.57 35.58
C ASN A 61 18.95 4.79 36.28
N SER A 62 20.07 5.30 35.79
CA SER A 62 20.73 6.51 36.33
C SER A 62 19.96 7.78 35.98
N LEU A 63 19.51 7.93 34.73
CA LEU A 63 18.59 9.00 34.31
C LEU A 63 17.26 8.92 35.06
N THR A 64 16.75 7.71 35.30
CA THR A 64 15.50 7.51 36.03
C THR A 64 15.64 7.94 37.48
N LYS A 65 16.73 7.59 38.16
CA LYS A 65 17.01 8.05 39.53
C LYS A 65 17.24 9.57 39.62
N LEU A 66 17.83 10.17 38.59
CA LEU A 66 18.08 11.62 38.54
C LEU A 66 16.80 12.43 38.28
N LEU A 67 15.97 11.97 37.34
CA LEU A 67 14.75 12.67 36.92
C LEU A 67 13.58 12.39 37.88
N TRP A 68 13.47 11.16 38.39
CA TRP A 68 12.38 10.72 39.27
C TRP A 68 12.79 10.57 40.75
N GLY A 69 13.97 11.08 41.13
CA GLY A 69 14.40 11.23 42.52
C GLY A 69 13.76 12.43 43.22
N GLN A 70 14.03 12.63 44.52
CA GLN A 70 13.46 13.74 45.32
C GLN A 70 13.87 15.16 44.86
N SER A 71 14.71 15.28 43.84
CA SER A 71 15.28 16.54 43.33
C SER A 71 14.41 17.30 42.33
N LEU A 72 13.39 16.67 41.71
CA LEU A 72 12.40 17.35 40.88
C LEU A 72 10.98 16.87 41.24
N PRO A 73 10.01 17.77 41.47
CA PRO A 73 8.62 17.37 41.61
C PRO A 73 8.17 16.61 40.34
N PRO A 74 7.68 15.36 40.45
CA PRO A 74 7.32 14.56 39.28
C PRO A 74 6.37 15.26 38.30
N GLY A 75 5.47 16.11 38.82
CA GLY A 75 4.57 16.91 38.00
C GLY A 75 5.29 17.91 37.09
N LEU A 76 6.34 18.59 37.57
CA LEU A 76 7.11 19.56 36.79
C LEU A 76 7.93 18.87 35.71
N LEU A 77 8.54 17.73 36.02
CA LEU A 77 9.22 16.89 35.03
C LEU A 77 8.25 16.46 33.91
N ILE A 78 7.11 15.88 34.29
CA ILE A 78 6.10 15.40 33.33
C ILE A 78 5.61 16.56 32.44
N ALA A 79 5.30 17.72 33.02
CA ALA A 79 4.85 18.89 32.27
C ALA A 79 5.92 19.37 31.28
N THR A 80 7.19 19.42 31.70
CA THR A 80 8.31 19.85 30.87
C THR A 80 8.54 18.90 29.70
N VAL A 81 8.63 17.59 29.98
CA VAL A 81 8.82 16.56 28.95
C VAL A 81 7.65 16.54 27.97
N ARG A 82 6.40 16.64 28.46
CA ARG A 82 5.21 16.72 27.61
C ARG A 82 5.26 17.93 26.69
N THR A 83 5.63 19.09 27.21
CA THR A 83 5.71 20.33 26.43
C THR A 83 6.80 20.26 25.37
N ALA A 84 7.98 19.76 25.74
CA ALA A 84 9.09 19.56 24.81
C ALA A 84 8.71 18.56 23.70
N TRP A 85 8.19 17.39 24.09
CA TRP A 85 7.74 16.36 23.16
C TRP A 85 6.70 16.87 22.17
N ASN A 86 5.65 17.55 22.66
CA ASN A 86 4.59 18.10 21.81
C ASN A 86 5.13 19.16 20.84
N SER A 87 6.05 20.00 21.29
CA SER A 87 6.67 21.04 20.45
C SER A 87 7.53 20.43 19.35
N THR A 88 8.38 19.46 19.71
CA THR A 88 9.20 18.72 18.73
C THR A 88 8.33 17.95 17.75
N TRP A 89 7.28 17.27 18.23
CA TRP A 89 6.35 16.54 17.38
C TRP A 89 5.70 17.47 16.34
N ARG A 90 5.23 18.66 16.74
CA ARG A 90 4.66 19.65 15.81
C ARG A 90 5.66 20.12 14.76
N LEU A 91 6.90 20.39 15.16
CA LEU A 91 7.98 20.78 14.24
C LEU A 91 8.27 19.68 13.21
N MET A 92 8.32 18.43 13.66
CA MET A 92 8.58 17.30 12.76
C MET A 92 7.41 17.02 11.82
N MET A 93 6.18 17.12 12.33
CA MET A 93 4.98 16.94 11.53
C MET A 93 4.82 18.01 10.45
N SER A 94 5.22 19.26 10.70
CA SER A 94 5.15 20.32 9.68
C SER A 94 6.11 20.06 8.50
N GLN A 95 7.22 19.37 8.73
CA GLN A 95 8.17 18.96 7.68
C GLN A 95 7.71 17.70 6.95
N LEU A 96 7.21 16.71 7.70
CA LEU A 96 6.75 15.43 7.15
C LEU A 96 5.45 15.58 6.34
N ALA A 97 4.52 16.38 6.86
CA ALA A 97 3.16 16.48 6.38
C ALA A 97 2.72 17.95 6.37
N PRO A 98 2.95 18.65 5.24
CA PRO A 98 2.51 20.03 5.06
C PRO A 98 1.03 20.18 5.38
N SER A 99 0.69 21.19 6.17
CA SER A 99 -0.66 21.42 6.67
C SER A 99 -1.11 22.86 6.45
N ASP A 100 -2.42 23.06 6.32
CA ASP A 100 -3.06 24.36 6.34
C ASP A 100 -3.14 24.92 7.79
N PRO A 101 -3.51 26.21 7.99
CA PRO A 101 -3.63 26.79 9.32
C PRO A 101 -4.63 26.09 10.26
N SER A 102 -5.56 25.31 9.72
CA SER A 102 -6.50 24.52 10.52
C SER A 102 -5.93 23.17 10.96
N GLY A 103 -4.70 22.83 10.57
CA GLY A 103 -4.04 21.55 10.83
C GLY A 103 -4.38 20.46 9.81
N GLY A 104 -5.02 20.80 8.70
CA GLY A 104 -5.40 19.88 7.63
C GLY A 104 -4.23 19.55 6.71
N TYR A 105 -3.94 18.26 6.53
CA TYR A 105 -2.86 17.81 5.64
C TYR A 105 -3.17 18.05 4.16
N SER A 106 -2.18 18.58 3.43
CA SER A 106 -2.18 18.73 1.98
C SER A 106 -1.03 17.94 1.35
N ARG A 107 -1.35 17.03 0.43
CA ARG A 107 -0.33 16.23 -0.28
C ARG A 107 0.39 17.11 -1.31
N PRO A 108 1.73 17.23 -1.23
CA PRO A 108 2.49 17.91 -2.27
C PRO A 108 2.31 17.23 -3.64
N ALA A 109 2.11 18.03 -4.68
CA ALA A 109 1.98 17.54 -6.04
C ALA A 109 3.30 16.92 -6.56
N SER A 110 3.17 15.91 -7.42
CA SER A 110 4.31 15.34 -8.16
C SER A 110 4.86 16.36 -9.15
N LYS A 111 6.19 16.47 -9.24
CA LYS A 111 6.87 17.46 -10.09
C LYS A 111 7.00 17.02 -11.54
N PHE A 112 7.20 15.72 -11.80
CA PHE A 112 7.48 15.18 -13.12
C PHE A 112 6.23 14.48 -13.65
N ARG A 113 5.59 15.10 -14.64
CA ARG A 113 4.37 14.60 -15.27
C ARG A 113 4.73 14.02 -16.64
N ALA A 114 4.11 12.91 -17.01
CA ALA A 114 4.35 12.33 -18.33
C ALA A 114 3.66 13.21 -19.38
N SER A 115 4.42 13.75 -20.34
CA SER A 115 3.84 14.07 -21.64
C SER A 115 3.73 12.77 -22.43
N ARG A 116 2.75 12.66 -23.35
CA ARG A 116 2.54 11.46 -24.17
C ARG A 116 3.89 10.98 -24.71
N LEU A 117 4.23 9.73 -24.43
CA LEU A 117 5.50 9.19 -24.86
C LEU A 117 5.42 8.86 -26.35
N SER A 118 6.35 9.40 -27.15
CA SER A 118 6.75 8.68 -28.37
C SER A 118 7.72 7.57 -27.96
N VAL A 119 7.23 6.50 -27.30
CA VAL A 119 8.12 5.36 -26.98
C VAL A 119 8.45 4.65 -28.28
N SER A 120 9.60 4.96 -28.87
CA SER A 120 10.15 4.18 -29.97
C SER A 120 10.80 2.87 -29.50
N SER A 121 11.14 2.74 -28.21
CA SER A 121 11.62 1.49 -27.59
C SER A 121 11.52 1.52 -26.05
N PRO A 122 10.80 0.59 -25.40
CA PRO A 122 10.64 0.49 -23.94
C PRO A 122 11.79 -0.24 -23.26
N SER A 123 12.73 -0.82 -24.01
CA SER A 123 13.89 -1.61 -23.50
C SER A 123 14.83 -0.83 -22.57
N ARG A 124 14.43 0.36 -22.15
CA ARG A 124 15.18 1.35 -21.39
C ARG A 124 14.33 2.08 -20.35
N LEU A 125 13.05 1.75 -20.24
CA LEU A 125 12.22 2.21 -19.13
C LEU A 125 12.54 1.41 -17.88
N HIS A 126 12.72 2.09 -16.76
CA HIS A 126 12.92 1.43 -15.47
C HIS A 126 11.99 2.01 -14.42
N LEU A 127 11.30 1.15 -13.68
CA LEU A 127 10.37 1.56 -12.65
C LEU A 127 11.00 1.42 -11.26
N TYR A 128 11.01 2.51 -10.51
CA TYR A 128 11.41 2.55 -9.12
C TYR A 128 10.18 2.63 -8.22
N VAL A 129 10.08 1.69 -7.27
CA VAL A 129 8.93 1.58 -6.36
C VAL A 129 9.38 1.37 -4.93
N GLY A 130 8.46 1.54 -3.99
CA GLY A 130 8.58 1.07 -2.62
C GLY A 130 7.30 0.38 -2.19
N LEU A 131 7.40 -0.85 -1.69
CA LEU A 131 6.24 -1.71 -1.38
C LEU A 131 5.26 -1.12 -0.35
N PRO A 132 5.70 -0.33 0.66
CA PRO A 132 4.76 0.35 1.55
C PRO A 132 3.84 1.34 0.82
N CYS A 133 4.33 1.98 -0.25
CA CYS A 133 3.64 3.10 -0.90
C CYS A 133 2.44 2.63 -1.75
N PRO A 134 1.19 3.02 -1.43
CA PRO A 134 0.02 2.65 -2.21
C PRO A 134 0.02 3.27 -3.62
N TRP A 135 0.66 4.43 -3.79
CA TRP A 135 0.82 5.09 -5.09
C TRP A 135 1.71 4.27 -6.03
N ALA A 136 2.82 3.75 -5.50
CA ALA A 136 3.72 2.87 -6.27
C ALA A 136 3.11 1.49 -6.49
N HIS A 137 2.27 1.03 -5.57
CA HIS A 137 1.58 -0.24 -5.73
C HIS A 137 0.62 -0.26 -6.93
N ARG A 138 0.02 0.89 -7.30
CA ARG A 138 -0.82 1.03 -8.51
C ARG A 138 -0.06 0.63 -9.77
N THR A 139 1.18 1.13 -9.89
CA THR A 139 2.02 0.87 -11.07
C THR A 139 2.46 -0.58 -11.15
N LEU A 140 2.72 -1.22 -10.00
CA LEU A 140 3.02 -2.66 -9.92
C LEU A 140 1.84 -3.52 -10.37
N ILE A 141 0.62 -3.20 -9.94
CA ILE A 141 -0.59 -3.95 -10.31
C ILE A 141 -0.83 -3.81 -11.81
N VAL A 142 -0.86 -2.59 -12.36
CA VAL A 142 -1.11 -2.39 -13.80
C VAL A 142 0.00 -3.01 -14.65
N ARG A 143 1.27 -2.93 -14.22
CA ARG A 143 2.39 -3.64 -14.86
C ARG A 143 2.16 -5.15 -14.92
N ALA A 144 1.71 -5.77 -13.82
CA ALA A 144 1.44 -7.20 -13.75
C ALA A 144 0.23 -7.60 -14.62
N LEU A 145 -0.86 -6.84 -14.55
CA LEU A 145 -2.09 -7.08 -15.33
C LEU A 145 -1.84 -6.96 -16.84
N LYS A 146 -1.05 -5.98 -17.27
CA LYS A 146 -0.65 -5.80 -18.67
C LYS A 146 0.42 -6.80 -19.11
N GLY A 147 1.06 -7.51 -18.20
CA GLY A 147 2.15 -8.44 -18.52
C GLY A 147 3.39 -7.70 -19.06
N LEU A 148 3.77 -6.61 -18.39
CA LEU A 148 4.88 -5.70 -18.77
C LEU A 148 6.16 -6.01 -17.99
N GLU A 149 6.31 -7.21 -17.43
CA GLU A 149 7.40 -7.48 -16.49
C GLU A 149 8.79 -7.40 -17.12
N GLU A 150 8.93 -7.93 -18.34
CA GLU A 150 10.15 -7.87 -19.13
C GLU A 150 10.36 -6.48 -19.74
N ALA A 151 9.28 -5.82 -20.19
CA ALA A 151 9.35 -4.52 -20.85
C ALA A 151 9.69 -3.37 -19.90
N VAL A 152 9.30 -3.47 -18.62
CA VAL A 152 9.57 -2.46 -17.60
C VAL A 152 10.17 -3.13 -16.36
N PRO A 153 11.51 -3.29 -16.28
CA PRO A 153 12.17 -3.81 -15.10
C PRO A 153 11.94 -2.92 -13.86
N VAL A 154 12.07 -3.52 -12.67
CA VAL A 154 11.76 -2.85 -11.40
C VAL A 154 12.93 -2.93 -10.41
N SER A 155 13.26 -1.78 -9.81
CA SER A 155 14.04 -1.66 -8.57
C SER A 155 13.10 -1.35 -7.40
N VAL A 156 13.16 -2.17 -6.34
CA VAL A 156 12.28 -2.04 -5.17
C VAL A 156 13.08 -1.49 -4.00
N ALA A 157 12.80 -0.24 -3.62
CA ALA A 157 13.40 0.39 -2.45
C ALA A 157 12.66 0.03 -1.15
N SER A 158 13.41 0.00 -0.06
CA SER A 158 12.87 0.01 1.30
C SER A 158 12.97 1.41 1.89
N PRO A 159 12.11 1.79 2.85
CA PRO A 159 12.32 3.02 3.60
C PRO A 159 13.59 2.95 4.47
N GLY A 160 14.37 4.02 4.45
CA GLY A 160 15.51 4.28 5.32
C GLY A 160 15.08 4.91 6.65
N LEU A 161 15.97 4.91 7.64
CA LEU A 161 15.68 5.48 8.97
C LEU A 161 15.49 7.00 8.94
N ASP A 162 16.08 7.67 7.96
CA ASP A 162 15.94 9.11 7.70
C ASP A 162 14.72 9.46 6.83
N GLY A 163 13.90 8.46 6.48
CA GLY A 163 12.74 8.60 5.61
C GLY A 163 13.06 8.61 4.11
N SER A 164 14.33 8.46 3.72
CA SER A 164 14.71 8.29 2.32
C SER A 164 14.33 6.89 1.79
N TRP A 165 14.37 6.71 0.47
CA TRP A 165 14.20 5.39 -0.15
C TRP A 165 15.58 4.80 -0.44
N GLU A 166 15.86 3.65 0.14
CA GLU A 166 17.15 2.95 0.06
C GLU A 166 17.04 1.66 -0.74
N PHE A 167 18.04 1.37 -1.55
CA PHE A 167 18.19 0.10 -2.24
C PHE A 167 19.12 -0.80 -1.44
N LYS A 168 18.55 -1.85 -0.86
CA LYS A 168 19.30 -2.80 -0.03
C LYS A 168 18.85 -4.23 -0.28
N TYR A 169 19.80 -5.14 -0.11
CA TYR A 169 19.50 -6.56 -0.11
C TYR A 169 18.89 -6.96 1.24
N VAL A 170 17.72 -7.58 1.21
CA VAL A 170 17.02 -8.07 2.41
C VAL A 170 17.11 -9.59 2.47
N ARG A 171 17.56 -10.13 3.62
CA ARG A 171 17.56 -11.57 3.90
C ARG A 171 16.15 -12.02 4.25
N GLY A 172 15.78 -13.26 3.89
CA GLY A 172 14.46 -13.81 4.21
C GLY A 172 13.34 -13.40 3.25
N ARG A 173 13.66 -13.30 1.95
CA ARG A 173 12.69 -12.97 0.90
C ARG A 173 11.54 -13.97 0.87
N GLU A 174 10.32 -13.47 0.75
CA GLU A 174 9.14 -14.30 0.51
C GLU A 174 9.18 -14.80 -0.94
N LYS A 175 9.12 -16.14 -1.13
CA LYS A 175 9.48 -16.79 -2.41
C LYS A 175 8.55 -16.47 -3.59
N ASP A 176 7.37 -15.93 -3.35
CA ASP A 176 6.36 -15.65 -4.39
C ASP A 176 5.83 -14.21 -4.29
N LYS A 177 6.61 -13.30 -3.71
CA LYS A 177 6.27 -11.88 -3.57
C LYS A 177 7.36 -10.99 -4.15
N LEU A 178 6.98 -9.76 -4.49
CA LEU A 178 7.97 -8.70 -4.66
C LEU A 178 8.69 -8.44 -3.33
N ASN A 179 10.01 -8.27 -3.43
CA ASN A 179 10.91 -8.02 -2.30
C ASN A 179 11.81 -6.82 -2.63
N PRO A 180 12.35 -6.12 -1.62
CA PRO A 180 13.37 -5.10 -1.81
C PRO A 180 14.58 -5.62 -2.60
N THR A 181 15.18 -4.74 -3.39
CA THR A 181 16.32 -5.05 -4.26
C THR A 181 17.41 -4.00 -4.16
N LEU A 182 18.60 -4.34 -4.65
CA LEU A 182 19.56 -3.33 -5.08
C LEU A 182 19.01 -2.55 -6.28
N ASP A 183 19.58 -1.39 -6.58
CA ASP A 183 19.25 -0.66 -7.80
C ASP A 183 19.81 -1.40 -9.02
N LYS A 184 18.91 -1.87 -9.88
CA LYS A 184 19.22 -2.65 -11.08
C LYS A 184 19.52 -1.78 -12.30
N ALA A 185 19.20 -0.48 -12.28
CA ALA A 185 19.35 0.39 -13.45
C ALA A 185 20.62 1.26 -13.36
N ASN A 186 20.86 1.91 -12.22
CA ASN A 186 21.95 2.88 -12.06
C ASN A 186 22.96 2.51 -10.97
N GLY A 187 22.73 1.44 -10.20
CA GLY A 187 23.60 1.01 -9.11
C GLY A 187 23.65 1.99 -7.91
N CYS A 188 22.68 2.90 -7.79
CA CYS A 188 22.60 3.83 -6.68
C CYS A 188 22.22 3.14 -5.35
N LYS A 189 22.59 3.74 -4.22
CA LYS A 189 22.20 3.29 -2.87
C LYS A 189 20.87 3.87 -2.43
N THR A 190 20.53 5.07 -2.92
CA THR A 190 19.27 5.74 -2.57
C THR A 190 18.54 6.24 -3.81
N LEU A 191 17.21 6.36 -3.72
CA LEU A 191 16.42 6.99 -4.78
C LEU A 191 16.82 8.46 -4.98
N LYS A 192 17.24 9.14 -3.92
CA LYS A 192 17.73 10.52 -3.99
C LYS A 192 18.93 10.65 -4.93
N GLU A 193 19.86 9.70 -4.88
CA GLU A 193 20.98 9.64 -5.82
C GLU A 193 20.50 9.45 -7.26
N VAL A 194 19.49 8.59 -7.51
CA VAL A 194 18.93 8.40 -8.85
C VAL A 194 18.34 9.71 -9.40
N TYR A 195 17.54 10.43 -8.60
CA TYR A 195 17.01 11.73 -9.00
C TYR A 195 18.12 12.74 -9.32
N ARG A 196 19.27 12.69 -8.62
CA ARG A 196 20.43 13.57 -8.87
C ARG A 196 21.18 13.24 -10.16
N LEU A 197 21.04 12.03 -10.70
CA LEU A 197 21.64 11.64 -11.99
C LEU A 197 21.01 12.35 -13.19
N ARG A 198 19.81 12.93 -13.01
CA ARG A 198 19.14 13.74 -14.02
C ARG A 198 20.05 14.85 -14.53
N ASN A 199 19.96 15.17 -15.83
CA ASN A 199 20.62 16.35 -16.41
C ASN A 199 20.22 17.64 -15.67
N GLY A 200 21.22 18.35 -15.15
CA GLY A 200 21.03 19.55 -14.31
C GLY A 200 20.78 19.26 -12.82
N GLY A 201 20.74 18.00 -12.41
CA GLY A 201 20.53 17.57 -11.02
C GLY A 201 19.11 17.80 -10.50
N TYR A 202 18.83 17.24 -9.32
CA TYR A 202 17.61 17.47 -8.57
C TYR A 202 17.84 17.20 -7.08
N ASP A 203 17.52 18.16 -6.22
CA ASP A 203 17.63 18.01 -4.76
C ASP A 203 16.29 18.22 -4.03
N GLY A 204 15.18 18.15 -4.78
CA GLY A 204 13.83 18.18 -4.22
C GLY A 204 13.35 16.82 -3.72
N ARG A 205 12.04 16.68 -3.53
CA ARG A 205 11.42 15.46 -3.00
C ARG A 205 11.55 14.28 -3.97
N SER A 206 12.30 13.26 -3.57
CA SER A 206 12.46 11.99 -4.30
C SER A 206 11.40 10.97 -3.89
N SER A 207 10.26 10.96 -4.60
CA SER A 207 9.14 10.06 -4.31
C SER A 207 9.11 8.83 -5.22
N VAL A 208 8.53 7.74 -4.71
CA VAL A 208 8.05 6.59 -5.49
C VAL A 208 6.54 6.71 -5.74
N PRO A 209 6.01 6.22 -6.87
CA PRO A 209 6.75 5.59 -7.98
C PRO A 209 7.56 6.63 -8.77
N MET A 210 8.60 6.17 -9.44
CA MET A 210 9.37 6.95 -10.40
C MET A 210 9.63 6.10 -11.64
N LEU A 211 9.13 6.55 -12.79
CA LEU A 211 9.44 5.98 -14.09
C LEU A 211 10.66 6.72 -14.65
N TRP A 212 11.71 5.96 -14.93
CA TRP A 212 13.02 6.44 -15.38
C TRP A 212 13.24 6.10 -16.85
N ASP A 213 13.78 7.06 -17.60
CA ASP A 213 14.24 6.88 -18.98
C ASP A 213 15.76 6.68 -18.95
N GLY A 214 16.21 5.45 -19.21
CA GLY A 214 17.62 5.07 -19.17
C GLY A 214 18.48 5.73 -20.25
N ASP A 215 17.91 6.08 -21.42
CA ASP A 215 18.65 6.76 -22.48
C ASP A 215 18.94 8.21 -22.12
N LYS A 216 17.88 8.90 -21.71
CA LYS A 216 17.97 10.32 -21.37
C LYS A 216 18.61 10.53 -20.01
N ARG A 217 18.73 9.46 -19.23
CA ARG A 217 19.09 9.47 -17.81
C ARG A 217 18.26 10.51 -17.07
N ASP A 218 16.93 10.44 -17.25
CA ASP A 218 15.99 11.42 -16.71
C ASP A 218 14.76 10.75 -16.07
N VAL A 219 14.14 11.47 -15.14
CA VAL A 219 12.85 11.13 -14.54
C VAL A 219 11.76 11.46 -15.55
N LEU A 220 11.18 10.41 -16.13
CA LEU A 220 10.09 10.54 -17.10
C LEU A 220 8.78 10.95 -16.43
N CYS A 221 8.46 10.32 -15.30
CA CYS A 221 7.25 10.62 -14.54
C CYS A 221 7.37 10.16 -13.10
N ASN A 222 6.81 10.92 -12.16
CA ASN A 222 6.63 10.49 -10.76
C ASN A 222 5.21 10.74 -10.23
N GLU A 223 4.23 10.88 -11.13
CA GLU A 223 2.81 10.82 -10.81
C GLU A 223 2.27 9.42 -11.09
N SER A 224 1.73 8.77 -10.07
CA SER A 224 1.28 7.37 -10.14
C SER A 224 0.15 7.15 -11.14
N TYR A 225 -0.78 8.11 -11.25
CA TYR A 225 -1.93 7.98 -12.15
C TYR A 225 -1.50 8.09 -13.62
N ASP A 226 -0.66 9.08 -13.93
CA ASP A 226 -0.07 9.24 -15.27
C ASP A 226 0.71 7.98 -15.70
N ILE A 227 1.46 7.36 -14.78
CA ILE A 227 2.23 6.13 -15.07
C ILE A 227 1.29 4.96 -15.40
N ILE A 228 0.19 4.78 -14.66
CA ILE A 228 -0.73 3.66 -14.95
C ILE A 228 -1.53 3.89 -16.24
N GLU A 229 -1.87 5.13 -16.58
CA GLU A 229 -2.48 5.44 -17.89
C GLU A 229 -1.50 5.10 -19.04
N LEU A 230 -0.24 5.48 -18.87
CA LEU A 230 0.83 5.19 -19.83
C LEU A 230 1.08 3.69 -20.00
N PHE A 231 1.11 2.92 -18.91
CA PHE A 231 1.20 1.45 -18.98
C PHE A 231 -0.03 0.83 -19.65
N ASN A 232 -1.21 1.43 -19.48
CA ASN A 232 -2.46 0.93 -20.04
C ASN A 232 -2.54 1.11 -21.57
N SER A 233 -2.14 2.28 -22.10
CA SER A 233 -2.29 2.59 -23.53
C SER A 233 -1.00 2.55 -24.33
N GLU A 234 0.06 3.21 -23.86
CA GLU A 234 1.25 3.51 -24.67
C GLU A 234 2.21 2.31 -24.80
N LEU A 235 2.11 1.33 -23.91
CA LEU A 235 2.97 0.14 -23.91
C LEU A 235 2.31 -1.12 -24.46
N ASN A 236 1.14 -1.01 -25.11
CA ASN A 236 0.41 -2.16 -25.65
C ASN A 236 1.24 -3.04 -26.60
N GLY A 237 2.11 -2.44 -27.43
CA GLY A 237 2.99 -3.20 -28.33
C GLY A 237 4.00 -4.13 -27.65
N PHE A 238 4.16 -4.00 -26.32
CA PHE A 238 5.13 -4.77 -25.51
C PHE A 238 4.47 -5.53 -24.36
N ALA A 239 3.16 -5.37 -24.21
CA ALA A 239 2.37 -6.04 -23.20
C ALA A 239 2.09 -7.49 -23.62
N SER A 240 2.22 -8.44 -22.70
CA SER A 240 1.73 -9.81 -22.93
C SER A 240 0.19 -9.85 -23.01
N ASN A 241 -0.49 -8.85 -22.42
CA ASN A 241 -1.93 -8.66 -22.48
C ASN A 241 -2.28 -7.33 -23.20
N PRO A 242 -2.02 -7.21 -24.51
CA PRO A 242 -2.16 -5.95 -25.25
C PRO A 242 -3.62 -5.48 -25.34
N ASN A 243 -4.58 -6.43 -25.37
CA ASN A 243 -6.01 -6.14 -25.51
C ASN A 243 -6.71 -5.77 -24.19
N LEU A 244 -6.05 -5.94 -23.05
CA LEU A 244 -6.61 -5.50 -21.76
C LEU A 244 -6.58 -3.98 -21.69
N ASP A 245 -7.75 -3.34 -21.70
CA ASP A 245 -7.89 -1.90 -21.50
C ASP A 245 -8.60 -1.62 -20.17
N LEU A 246 -7.87 -1.04 -19.22
CA LEU A 246 -8.35 -0.65 -17.89
C LEU A 246 -8.92 0.78 -17.89
N SER A 247 -8.89 1.49 -19.01
CA SER A 247 -9.44 2.84 -19.19
C SER A 247 -10.10 3.01 -20.57
N PRO A 248 -11.06 2.13 -20.92
CA PRO A 248 -11.64 2.14 -22.24
C PRO A 248 -12.43 3.45 -22.47
N PRO A 249 -12.47 3.98 -23.71
CA PRO A 249 -13.01 5.30 -24.00
C PRO A 249 -14.40 5.57 -23.43
N GLU A 250 -15.29 4.59 -23.48
CA GLU A 250 -16.67 4.65 -23.01
C GLU A 250 -16.79 4.77 -21.48
N LEU A 251 -15.81 4.27 -20.72
CA LEU A 251 -15.81 4.36 -19.25
C LEU A 251 -15.02 5.56 -18.72
N LYS A 252 -14.28 6.31 -19.56
CA LYS A 252 -13.42 7.43 -19.11
C LYS A 252 -14.16 8.48 -18.28
N GLY A 253 -15.42 8.77 -18.62
CA GLY A 253 -16.26 9.69 -17.84
C GLY A 253 -16.49 9.19 -16.42
N LYS A 254 -16.93 7.93 -16.30
CA LYS A 254 -17.22 7.27 -15.02
C LYS A 254 -15.97 7.02 -14.17
N ILE A 255 -14.85 6.68 -14.81
CA ILE A 255 -13.53 6.58 -14.17
C ILE A 255 -13.14 7.91 -13.53
N ARG A 256 -13.29 9.03 -14.27
CA ARG A 256 -12.99 10.37 -13.75
C ARG A 256 -13.88 10.74 -12.56
N GLU A 257 -15.18 10.48 -12.66
CA GLU A 257 -16.13 10.75 -11.59
C GLU A 257 -15.76 10.01 -10.31
N TRP A 258 -15.54 8.68 -10.40
CA TRP A 258 -15.13 7.91 -9.24
C TRP A 258 -13.76 8.33 -8.71
N TYR A 259 -12.81 8.65 -9.58
CA TYR A 259 -11.48 9.10 -9.16
C TYR A 259 -11.55 10.40 -8.34
N GLN A 260 -12.41 11.34 -8.75
CA GLN A 260 -12.67 12.59 -8.03
C GLN A 260 -13.29 12.37 -6.64
N ILE A 261 -14.00 11.25 -6.44
CA ILE A 261 -14.55 10.87 -5.13
C ILE A 261 -13.49 10.16 -4.29
N ILE A 262 -12.87 9.10 -4.82
CA ILE A 262 -12.01 8.22 -4.02
C ILE A 262 -10.65 8.84 -3.71
N TYR A 263 -10.08 9.68 -4.60
CA TYR A 263 -8.76 10.25 -4.37
C TYR A 263 -8.72 11.16 -3.14
N PRO A 264 -9.54 12.23 -3.03
CA PRO A 264 -9.46 13.14 -1.89
C PRO A 264 -9.98 12.51 -0.59
N ASN A 265 -10.99 11.63 -0.67
CA ASN A 265 -11.73 11.17 0.50
C ASN A 265 -11.25 9.81 1.01
N VAL A 266 -10.65 8.97 0.18
CA VAL A 266 -10.20 7.62 0.56
C VAL A 266 -8.68 7.49 0.42
N ASN A 267 -8.15 7.62 -0.80
CA ASN A 267 -6.72 7.40 -1.05
C ASN A 267 -5.84 8.41 -0.31
N ASN A 268 -6.20 9.69 -0.37
CA ASN A 268 -5.58 10.75 0.40
C ASN A 268 -6.28 10.95 1.76
N GLY A 269 -7.55 10.54 1.89
CA GLY A 269 -8.34 10.69 3.12
C GLY A 269 -7.72 10.00 4.33
N VAL A 270 -7.20 8.78 4.17
CA VAL A 270 -6.50 8.08 5.26
C VAL A 270 -5.24 8.82 5.71
N TYR A 271 -4.51 9.46 4.79
CA TYR A 271 -3.35 10.30 5.13
C TYR A 271 -3.79 11.61 5.78
N ARG A 272 -4.90 12.21 5.35
CA ARG A 272 -5.50 13.39 6.01
C ARG A 272 -5.86 13.09 7.47
N CYS A 273 -6.35 11.88 7.76
CA CYS A 273 -6.56 11.43 9.13
C CYS A 273 -5.23 11.27 9.89
N GLY A 274 -4.30 10.49 9.33
CA GLY A 274 -3.05 10.13 10.00
C GLY A 274 -2.09 11.28 10.23
N PHE A 275 -2.15 12.31 9.38
CA PHE A 275 -1.28 13.48 9.44
C PHE A 275 -1.98 14.75 9.92
N ALA A 276 -3.24 14.67 10.35
CA ALA A 276 -3.93 15.79 10.97
C ALA A 276 -3.14 16.31 12.19
N GLN A 277 -3.02 17.63 12.29
CA GLN A 277 -2.28 18.31 13.36
C GLN A 277 -3.20 19.01 14.36
N SER A 278 -4.52 18.87 14.18
CA SER A 278 -5.58 19.32 15.08
C SER A 278 -6.69 18.27 15.17
N GLN A 279 -7.48 18.33 16.24
CA GLN A 279 -8.62 17.43 16.42
C GLN A 279 -9.69 17.70 15.35
N GLU A 280 -9.93 18.98 15.04
CA GLU A 280 -10.94 19.41 14.08
C GLU A 280 -10.60 18.96 12.65
N ALA A 281 -9.31 19.02 12.26
CA ALA A 281 -8.87 18.52 10.96
C ALA A 281 -9.00 16.99 10.86
N TYR A 282 -8.67 16.27 11.94
CA TYR A 282 -8.86 14.83 12.02
C TYR A 282 -10.34 14.46 11.91
N ASP A 283 -11.21 15.11 12.69
CA ASP A 283 -12.65 14.83 12.72
C ASP A 283 -13.30 15.07 11.35
N ARG A 284 -12.93 16.14 10.65
CA ARG A 284 -13.39 16.35 9.26
C ARG A 284 -12.92 15.23 8.33
N ALA A 285 -11.62 14.94 8.34
CA ALA A 285 -11.04 13.94 7.44
C ALA A 285 -11.62 12.53 7.67
N VAL A 286 -11.78 12.12 8.93
CA VAL A 286 -12.28 10.79 9.27
C VAL A 286 -13.77 10.66 8.95
N ASN A 287 -14.58 11.71 9.17
CA ASN A 287 -15.99 11.70 8.77
C ASN A 287 -16.16 11.64 7.25
N GLU A 288 -15.41 12.44 6.48
CA GLU A 288 -15.43 12.38 5.01
C GLU A 288 -15.00 10.99 4.48
N LEU A 289 -13.96 10.40 5.08
CA LEU A 289 -13.48 9.06 4.74
C LEU A 289 -14.59 8.02 4.93
N PHE A 290 -15.18 7.95 6.12
CA PHE A 290 -16.19 6.93 6.41
C PHE A 290 -17.50 7.17 5.66
N ASN A 291 -17.94 8.42 5.47
CA ASN A 291 -19.09 8.71 4.62
C ASN A 291 -18.86 8.25 3.17
N THR A 292 -17.62 8.35 2.68
CA THR A 292 -17.27 7.86 1.34
C THR A 292 -17.17 6.33 1.31
N LEU A 293 -16.65 5.68 2.36
CA LEU A 293 -16.65 4.22 2.47
C LEU A 293 -18.08 3.66 2.51
N ASP A 294 -18.99 4.31 3.23
CA ASP A 294 -20.41 3.93 3.28
C ASP A 294 -21.05 4.06 1.88
N LYS A 295 -20.79 5.16 1.15
CA LYS A 295 -21.22 5.32 -0.25
C LYS A 295 -20.67 4.23 -1.18
N LEU A 296 -19.41 3.85 -1.00
CA LEU A 296 -18.76 2.81 -1.80
C LEU A 296 -19.33 1.43 -1.48
N GLU A 297 -19.62 1.15 -0.20
CA GLU A 297 -20.26 -0.08 0.24
C GLU A 297 -21.64 -0.28 -0.41
N ASP A 298 -22.46 0.77 -0.42
CA ASP A 298 -23.78 0.74 -1.05
C ASP A 298 -23.67 0.51 -2.57
N HIS A 299 -22.80 1.27 -3.26
CA HIS A 299 -22.57 1.12 -4.70
C HIS A 299 -22.09 -0.29 -5.08
N LEU A 300 -21.11 -0.82 -4.33
CA LEU A 300 -20.52 -2.14 -4.60
C LEU A 300 -21.42 -3.31 -4.20
N GLY A 301 -22.58 -3.04 -3.58
CA GLY A 301 -23.65 -4.02 -3.38
C GLY A 301 -24.45 -4.29 -4.66
N GLY A 302 -24.54 -3.31 -5.56
CA GLY A 302 -25.22 -3.44 -6.85
C GLY A 302 -24.29 -3.61 -8.05
N SER A 303 -23.01 -3.25 -7.93
CA SER A 303 -22.06 -3.29 -9.05
C SER A 303 -20.79 -4.04 -8.68
N ARG A 304 -20.27 -4.88 -9.59
CA ARG A 304 -19.06 -5.70 -9.32
C ARG A 304 -17.83 -4.83 -9.10
N TYR A 305 -17.65 -3.79 -9.91
CA TYR A 305 -16.57 -2.79 -9.82
C TYR A 305 -17.15 -1.37 -9.84
N LEU A 306 -16.32 -0.34 -9.65
CA LEU A 306 -16.78 1.05 -9.61
C LEU A 306 -17.44 1.47 -10.93
N CYS A 307 -16.89 1.01 -12.05
CA CYS A 307 -17.38 1.39 -13.38
C CYS A 307 -18.42 0.42 -13.98
N GLY A 308 -18.79 -0.67 -13.30
CA GLY A 308 -19.67 -1.71 -13.84
C GLY A 308 -19.07 -3.10 -13.64
N ASP A 309 -19.11 -3.93 -14.68
CA ASP A 309 -18.66 -5.34 -14.62
C ASP A 309 -17.18 -5.57 -14.93
N SER A 310 -16.51 -4.55 -15.46
CA SER A 310 -15.08 -4.60 -15.81
C SER A 310 -14.22 -3.85 -14.82
N LEU A 311 -13.06 -4.44 -14.48
CA LEU A 311 -12.03 -3.77 -13.69
C LEU A 311 -11.43 -2.59 -14.46
N THR A 312 -11.29 -1.44 -13.80
CA THR A 312 -10.70 -0.23 -14.39
C THR A 312 -9.55 0.33 -13.55
N LEU A 313 -8.85 1.36 -14.05
CA LEU A 313 -7.76 2.03 -13.33
C LEU A 313 -8.22 2.62 -11.99
N VAL A 314 -9.47 3.07 -11.88
CA VAL A 314 -9.99 3.63 -10.61
C VAL A 314 -10.17 2.54 -9.56
N ASP A 315 -10.48 1.31 -9.97
CA ASP A 315 -10.59 0.16 -9.07
C ASP A 315 -9.22 -0.20 -8.47
N VAL A 316 -8.18 -0.19 -9.31
CA VAL A 316 -6.77 -0.35 -8.88
C VAL A 316 -6.39 0.76 -7.89
N CYS A 317 -6.79 2.01 -8.16
CA CYS A 317 -6.54 3.12 -7.26
C CYS A 317 -7.19 2.95 -5.89
N LEU A 318 -8.43 2.44 -5.83
CA LEU A 318 -9.14 2.16 -4.58
C LEU A 318 -8.52 0.97 -3.84
N PHE A 319 -8.27 -0.14 -4.56
CA PHE A 319 -7.75 -1.39 -4.01
C PHE A 319 -6.46 -1.18 -3.20
N THR A 320 -5.52 -0.36 -3.70
CA THR A 320 -4.24 -0.18 -2.99
C THR A 320 -4.39 0.50 -1.63
N THR A 321 -5.48 1.25 -1.41
CA THR A 321 -5.86 1.77 -0.09
C THR A 321 -6.60 0.72 0.74
N LEU A 322 -7.60 0.03 0.17
CA LEU A 322 -8.39 -0.97 0.90
C LEU A 322 -7.52 -2.10 1.46
N ILE A 323 -6.59 -2.64 0.67
CA ILE A 323 -5.70 -3.72 1.11
C ILE A 323 -4.75 -3.30 2.24
N ARG A 324 -4.62 -2.00 2.54
CA ARG A 324 -3.82 -1.46 3.66
C ARG A 324 -4.69 -0.99 4.84
N PHE A 325 -6.00 -0.99 4.70
CA PHE A 325 -6.90 -0.31 5.64
C PHE A 325 -6.84 -0.91 7.03
N ASP A 326 -7.18 -2.18 7.19
CA ASP A 326 -7.13 -2.87 8.49
C ASP A 326 -5.69 -3.22 8.91
N LEU A 327 -4.79 -3.37 7.95
CA LEU A 327 -3.38 -3.69 8.18
C LEU A 327 -2.59 -2.52 8.80
N VAL A 328 -2.94 -1.29 8.41
CA VAL A 328 -2.15 -0.08 8.71
C VAL A 328 -3.04 1.08 9.14
N TYR A 329 -3.96 1.53 8.28
CA TYR A 329 -4.63 2.83 8.44
C TYR A 329 -5.54 2.89 9.65
N ASN A 330 -6.19 1.77 9.98
CA ASN A 330 -7.01 1.65 11.19
C ASN A 330 -6.16 1.91 12.45
N GLY A 331 -4.95 1.34 12.53
CA GLY A 331 -4.06 1.55 13.66
C GLY A 331 -3.32 2.91 13.62
N ILE A 332 -2.35 3.05 12.71
CA ILE A 332 -1.40 4.17 12.76
C ILE A 332 -2.04 5.51 12.37
N PHE A 333 -3.03 5.50 11.48
CA PHE A 333 -3.75 6.70 11.03
C PHE A 333 -5.08 6.92 11.74
N LYS A 334 -5.39 6.09 12.74
CA LYS A 334 -6.60 6.18 13.57
C LYS A 334 -7.91 6.09 12.78
N CYS A 335 -7.91 5.50 11.58
CA CYS A 335 -9.12 5.28 10.79
C CYS A 335 -9.98 4.15 11.39
N THR A 336 -10.55 4.38 12.58
CA THR A 336 -10.98 3.35 13.54
C THR A 336 -12.50 3.18 13.66
N LYS A 337 -13.32 4.03 13.01
CA LYS A 337 -14.80 3.99 13.13
C LYS A 337 -15.37 2.61 12.80
N ARG A 338 -14.82 1.93 11.79
CA ARG A 338 -15.19 0.57 11.37
C ARG A 338 -14.03 -0.07 10.60
N LYS A 339 -13.79 -1.37 10.79
CA LYS A 339 -12.81 -2.14 10.02
C LYS A 339 -13.33 -2.41 8.61
N LEU A 340 -12.44 -2.56 7.66
CA LEU A 340 -12.80 -2.93 6.29
C LEU A 340 -13.51 -4.28 6.25
N LEU A 341 -13.07 -5.27 7.05
CA LEU A 341 -13.70 -6.58 7.12
C LEU A 341 -15.17 -6.55 7.58
N GLU A 342 -15.61 -5.45 8.21
CA GLU A 342 -16.99 -5.26 8.64
C GLU A 342 -17.88 -4.72 7.51
N TYR A 343 -17.30 -4.30 6.38
CA TYR A 343 -18.01 -3.88 5.16
C TYR A 343 -18.11 -5.05 4.17
N PRO A 344 -19.25 -5.77 4.08
CA PRO A 344 -19.33 -7.00 3.30
C PRO A 344 -19.01 -6.81 1.81
N ASN A 345 -19.50 -5.74 1.17
CA ASN A 345 -19.26 -5.51 -0.26
C ASN A 345 -17.83 -5.05 -0.52
N LEU A 346 -17.32 -4.07 0.23
CA LEU A 346 -15.94 -3.60 0.12
C LEU A 346 -14.91 -4.69 0.43
N TYR A 347 -15.14 -5.52 1.46
CA TYR A 347 -14.25 -6.62 1.80
C TYR A 347 -14.26 -7.71 0.72
N ALA A 348 -15.44 -8.04 0.18
CA ALA A 348 -15.55 -8.95 -0.96
C ALA A 348 -14.87 -8.36 -2.22
N TYR A 349 -15.04 -7.06 -2.48
CA TYR A 349 -14.45 -6.34 -3.62
C TYR A 349 -12.92 -6.32 -3.54
N MET A 350 -12.37 -6.07 -2.36
CA MET A 350 -10.93 -6.15 -2.12
C MET A 350 -10.40 -7.57 -2.37
N ARG A 351 -11.12 -8.60 -1.93
CA ARG A 351 -10.74 -10.01 -2.16
C ARG A 351 -10.84 -10.42 -3.64
N ASP A 352 -11.87 -9.96 -4.36
CA ASP A 352 -12.03 -10.17 -5.82
C ASP A 352 -10.78 -9.66 -6.55
N ILE A 353 -10.38 -8.41 -6.31
CA ILE A 353 -9.18 -7.84 -6.94
C ILE A 353 -7.89 -8.54 -6.49
N TYR A 354 -7.76 -8.89 -5.20
CA TYR A 354 -6.60 -9.62 -4.68
C TYR A 354 -6.39 -10.98 -5.36
N GLN A 355 -7.49 -11.66 -5.71
CA GLN A 355 -7.48 -12.99 -6.31
C GLN A 355 -7.24 -12.98 -7.82
N ILE A 356 -7.26 -11.81 -8.47
CA ILE A 356 -6.87 -11.69 -9.88
C ILE A 356 -5.40 -12.17 -10.02
N PRO A 357 -5.08 -13.05 -10.99
CA PRO A 357 -3.74 -13.56 -11.17
C PRO A 357 -2.67 -12.47 -11.15
N LYS A 358 -1.55 -12.76 -10.46
CA LYS A 358 -0.40 -11.85 -10.19
C LYS A 358 -0.66 -10.66 -9.25
N VAL A 359 -1.89 -10.29 -8.92
CA VAL A 359 -2.15 -9.17 -7.98
C VAL A 359 -1.69 -9.49 -6.56
N ALA A 360 -1.93 -10.72 -6.09
CA ALA A 360 -1.46 -11.14 -4.77
C ALA A 360 0.07 -11.04 -4.64
N GLU A 361 0.85 -11.28 -5.70
CA GLU A 361 2.32 -11.25 -5.72
C GLU A 361 2.88 -9.84 -5.48
N THR A 362 2.12 -8.80 -5.81
CA THR A 362 2.51 -7.40 -5.55
C THR A 362 2.26 -6.98 -4.10
N CYS A 363 1.53 -7.79 -3.32
CA CYS A 363 1.14 -7.51 -1.94
C CYS A 363 2.09 -8.17 -0.93
N ASN A 364 3.18 -7.49 -0.60
CA ASN A 364 4.07 -7.87 0.51
C ASN A 364 3.65 -7.16 1.81
N PHE A 365 2.85 -7.84 2.64
CA PHE A 365 2.28 -7.25 3.85
C PHE A 365 3.32 -6.95 4.93
N THR A 366 4.38 -7.76 5.02
CA THR A 366 5.49 -7.53 5.95
C THR A 366 6.17 -6.19 5.66
N GLU A 367 6.55 -5.96 4.40
CA GLU A 367 7.18 -4.72 3.96
C GLU A 367 6.24 -3.53 4.11
N ILE A 368 4.95 -3.70 3.79
CA ILE A 368 3.92 -2.67 4.01
C ILE A 368 3.89 -2.27 5.49
N MET A 369 3.68 -3.21 6.40
CA MET A 369 3.57 -2.90 7.82
C MET A 369 4.87 -2.30 8.38
N ASP A 370 6.03 -2.82 8.00
CA ASP A 370 7.32 -2.30 8.45
C ASP A 370 7.52 -0.85 8.00
N GLY A 371 7.19 -0.54 6.74
CA GLY A 371 7.31 0.82 6.22
C GLY A 371 6.44 1.86 6.92
N TYR A 372 5.26 1.47 7.43
CA TYR A 372 4.42 2.38 8.21
C TYR A 372 4.77 2.38 9.69
N TYR A 373 4.83 1.21 10.34
CA TYR A 373 4.97 1.16 11.80
C TYR A 373 6.40 1.39 12.28
N LYS A 374 7.42 0.95 11.54
CA LYS A 374 8.81 1.08 12.01
C LYS A 374 9.45 2.40 11.60
N ILE A 375 9.04 2.94 10.45
CA ILE A 375 9.76 4.04 9.79
C ILE A 375 9.02 5.38 9.85
N LEU A 376 7.69 5.37 9.95
CA LEU A 376 6.91 6.61 9.92
C LEU A 376 6.99 7.36 11.26
N PHE A 377 8.10 8.06 11.45
CA PHE A 377 8.37 8.94 12.58
C PHE A 377 7.94 10.37 12.24
N PRO A 378 7.28 11.10 13.15
CA PRO A 378 7.07 10.81 14.58
C PRO A 378 5.74 10.14 14.93
N LEU A 379 5.01 9.54 13.97
CA LEU A 379 3.68 8.96 14.25
C LEU A 379 3.72 7.72 15.15
N ASN A 380 4.74 6.88 15.03
CA ASN A 380 4.93 5.72 15.91
C ASN A 380 6.36 5.69 16.48
N PRO A 381 6.66 6.50 17.52
CA PRO A 381 8.02 6.67 18.05
C PRO A 381 8.69 5.39 18.54
N GLY A 382 7.90 4.42 19.00
CA GLY A 382 8.43 3.14 19.49
C GLY A 382 8.86 2.19 18.37
N SER A 383 8.53 2.49 17.11
CA SER A 383 8.76 1.61 15.96
C SER A 383 8.20 0.19 16.14
N ILE A 384 7.23 0.01 17.05
CA ILE A 384 6.61 -1.29 17.32
C ILE A 384 5.54 -1.53 16.26
N ARG A 385 5.68 -2.64 15.54
CA ARG A 385 4.68 -3.13 14.60
C ARG A 385 3.69 -4.05 15.34
N PRO A 386 2.36 -3.85 15.22
CA PRO A 386 1.39 -4.80 15.75
C PRO A 386 1.50 -6.15 15.04
N ILE A 387 0.93 -7.19 15.63
CA ILE A 387 0.77 -8.47 14.92
C ILE A 387 -0.15 -8.29 13.70
N MET A 388 0.14 -9.01 12.62
CA MET A 388 -0.69 -8.98 11.41
C MET A 388 -2.11 -9.47 11.74
N PRO A 389 -3.18 -8.75 11.33
CA PRO A 389 -4.53 -9.22 11.55
C PRO A 389 -4.78 -10.54 10.79
N SER A 390 -5.48 -11.49 11.41
CA SER A 390 -5.75 -12.82 10.84
C SER A 390 -6.51 -12.78 9.50
N GLY A 391 -7.24 -11.70 9.22
CA GLY A 391 -7.91 -11.47 7.94
C GLY A 391 -6.98 -11.30 6.73
N TYR A 392 -5.67 -11.13 6.95
CA TYR A 392 -4.65 -10.99 5.92
C TYR A 392 -3.84 -12.27 5.66
N ASP A 393 -4.21 -13.38 6.32
CA ASP A 393 -3.69 -14.69 5.94
C ASP A 393 -4.07 -14.97 4.46
N PRO A 394 -3.12 -15.38 3.60
CA PRO A 394 -3.42 -15.69 2.20
C PRO A 394 -4.59 -16.66 2.01
N GLN A 395 -4.76 -17.65 2.89
CA GLN A 395 -5.88 -18.59 2.82
C GLN A 395 -7.23 -17.91 3.09
N VAL A 396 -7.25 -16.87 3.92
CA VAL A 396 -8.46 -16.08 4.20
C VAL A 396 -8.78 -15.15 3.04
N LEU A 397 -7.77 -14.44 2.52
CA LEU A 397 -7.93 -13.55 1.37
C LEU A 397 -8.33 -14.29 0.09
N CYS A 398 -7.92 -15.57 -0.06
CA CYS A 398 -8.29 -16.43 -1.19
C CYS A 398 -9.61 -17.20 -1.00
N ARG A 399 -10.36 -16.98 0.09
CA ARG A 399 -11.71 -17.55 0.20
C ARG A 399 -12.63 -16.96 -0.89
N PRO A 400 -13.63 -17.71 -1.39
CA PRO A 400 -14.60 -17.18 -2.35
C PRO A 400 -15.21 -15.84 -1.90
N HIS A 401 -15.36 -14.91 -2.83
CA HIS A 401 -15.96 -13.59 -2.61
C HIS A 401 -17.37 -13.47 -3.19
N GLY A 402 -17.74 -14.30 -4.18
CA GLY A 402 -19.12 -14.40 -4.71
C GLY A 402 -19.58 -13.21 -5.54
N ARG A 403 -18.66 -12.35 -5.97
CA ARG A 403 -18.97 -11.10 -6.70
C ARG A 403 -19.26 -11.31 -8.18
N GLU A 404 -18.92 -12.47 -8.72
CA GLU A 404 -19.26 -12.91 -10.07
C GLU A 404 -20.79 -12.97 -10.27
N SER A 405 -21.53 -13.23 -9.20
CA SER A 405 -23.00 -13.27 -9.20
C SER A 405 -23.67 -11.89 -9.29
N ILE A 406 -22.92 -10.80 -9.05
CA ILE A 406 -23.44 -9.43 -9.14
C ILE A 406 -23.58 -9.04 -10.62
N SER A 407 -22.55 -9.35 -11.43
CA SER A 407 -22.54 -9.07 -12.88
C SER A 407 -23.61 -9.82 -13.68
N THR A 408 -24.14 -10.93 -13.17
CA THR A 408 -25.16 -11.72 -13.88
C THR A 408 -26.59 -11.25 -13.64
N LYS A 409 -26.84 -10.40 -12.63
CA LYS A 409 -28.19 -9.88 -12.35
C LYS A 409 -28.65 -8.79 -13.31
N ASP A 410 -27.72 -7.96 -13.79
CA ASP A 410 -28.06 -6.85 -14.70
C ASP A 410 -28.37 -7.34 -16.13
N HIS A 411 -27.81 -8.48 -16.56
CA HIS A 411 -28.12 -9.10 -17.86
C HIS A 411 -29.41 -9.92 -17.89
N ALA A 412 -30.02 -10.22 -16.74
CA ALA A 412 -31.27 -10.99 -16.66
C ALA A 412 -32.54 -10.12 -16.65
N LEU A 413 -32.39 -8.79 -16.61
CA LEU A 413 -33.48 -7.80 -16.54
C LEU A 413 -33.58 -6.91 -17.79
N THR A 414 -32.75 -7.15 -18.80
CA THR A 414 -32.82 -6.58 -20.15
C THR A 414 -33.13 -7.68 -21.15
#